data_AF-A0A8S9N3Y1-F1
#
_entry.id   AF-A0A8S9N3Y1-F1
#
_cell.length_a   1.000
_cell.length_b   1.000
_cell.length_c   1.000
_cell.angle_alpha   90.00
_cell.angle_beta   90.00
_cell.angle_gamma   90.00
#
_symmetry.space_group_name_H-M   'P 1'
#
loop_
_entity.id
_entity.type
_entity.pdbx_description
1 polymer ?
#
loop_
_entity_poly.entity_id
_entity_poly.type
_entity_poly.pdbx_seq_one_letter_code
_entity_poly.pdbx_strand_id
1 'polypeptide(L)'
;MAQDVEMKDNHTPSESTMQHLKEIADLIDTGSYTKEVRRIARAVRLTIGLRRKLTSSVLTSFLDFALVPGSEPHSRLSSFTPKGDEHDMEVDTATSATQPPSKNLPSELEIYCYFIVLLFLIDQKKYPEFTPAADS
;
A
#
# COMPACT_ATOMS: atom_id res chain seq x y z
N MET A 1 19.04 -38.83 18.42
CA MET A 1 19.21 -37.36 18.56
C MET A 1 18.45 -36.74 17.40
N ALA A 2 17.27 -36.18 17.65
CA ALA A 2 16.48 -35.46 16.64
C ALA A 2 16.69 -33.97 16.91
N GLN A 3 17.24 -33.26 15.93
CA GLN A 3 17.30 -31.80 15.94
C GLN A 3 15.94 -31.28 15.50
N ASP A 4 15.22 -30.66 16.43
CA ASP A 4 14.11 -29.75 16.15
C ASP A 4 14.68 -28.53 15.42
N VAL A 5 14.30 -28.36 14.16
CA VAL A 5 14.60 -27.15 13.38
C VAL A 5 13.46 -26.19 13.61
N GLU A 6 13.64 -25.26 14.56
CA GLU A 6 12.84 -24.05 14.68
C GLU A 6 12.95 -23.28 13.35
N MET A 7 11.90 -23.34 12.53
CA MET A 7 11.72 -22.41 11.42
C MET A 7 11.35 -21.06 12.03
N LYS A 8 12.37 -20.27 12.37
CA LYS A 8 12.22 -18.87 12.73
C LYS A 8 11.87 -18.12 11.44
N ASP A 9 10.59 -17.87 11.22
CA ASP A 9 10.08 -17.01 10.16
C ASP A 9 10.72 -15.64 10.29
N ASN A 10 11.84 -15.46 9.60
CA ASN A 10 12.61 -14.24 9.57
C ASN A 10 12.00 -13.32 8.51
N HIS A 11 10.68 -13.07 8.61
CA HIS A 11 10.02 -12.11 7.74
C HIS A 11 10.52 -10.72 8.10
N THR A 12 11.07 -10.03 7.10
CA THR A 12 11.40 -8.62 7.25
C THR A 12 10.11 -7.84 7.56
N PRO A 13 10.15 -6.80 8.42
CA PRO A 13 8.95 -6.05 8.79
C PRO A 13 8.16 -5.49 7.59
N SER A 14 8.85 -5.21 6.47
CA SER A 14 8.25 -4.78 5.20
C SER A 14 7.45 -5.90 4.52
N GLU A 15 7.98 -7.12 4.46
CA GLU A 15 7.33 -8.26 3.80
C GLU A 15 6.05 -8.69 4.53
N SER A 16 6.10 -8.74 5.87
CA SER A 16 4.91 -9.01 6.70
C SER A 16 3.83 -7.93 6.54
N THR A 17 4.22 -6.65 6.42
CA THR A 17 3.26 -5.55 6.24
C THR A 17 2.59 -5.62 4.87
N MET A 18 3.36 -5.91 3.81
CA MET A 18 2.81 -6.10 2.46
C MET A 18 1.82 -7.27 2.40
N GLN A 19 2.11 -8.39 3.06
CA GLN A 19 1.20 -9.53 3.14
C GLN A 19 -0.14 -9.16 3.78
N HIS A 20 -0.11 -8.43 4.91
CA HIS A 20 -1.34 -7.95 5.53
C HIS A 20 -2.14 -6.97 4.66
N LEU A 21 -1.47 -6.15 3.84
CA LEU A 21 -2.16 -5.27 2.89
C LEU A 21 -2.87 -6.05 1.79
N LYS A 22 -2.26 -7.13 1.28
CA LYS A 22 -2.92 -8.04 0.32
C LYS A 22 -4.15 -8.70 0.93
N GLU A 23 -4.05 -9.19 2.17
CA GLU A 23 -5.19 -9.76 2.90
C GLU A 23 -6.33 -8.74 3.08
N ILE A 24 -6.00 -7.48 3.34
CA ILE A 24 -6.99 -6.40 3.43
C ILE A 24 -7.64 -6.13 2.06
N ALA A 25 -6.86 -6.10 0.99
CA ALA A 25 -7.38 -5.95 -0.37
C ALA A 25 -8.37 -7.07 -0.72
N ASP A 26 -8.03 -8.33 -0.41
CA ASP A 26 -8.91 -9.49 -0.63
C ASP A 26 -10.21 -9.39 0.18
N LEU A 27 -10.15 -8.89 1.42
CA LEU A 27 -11.33 -8.64 2.24
C LEU A 27 -12.24 -7.56 1.64
N ILE A 28 -11.66 -6.53 1.03
CA ILE A 28 -12.41 -5.45 0.36
C ILE A 28 -13.01 -5.93 -0.94
N ASP A 29 -12.25 -6.65 -1.77
CA ASP A 29 -12.73 -7.23 -3.02
C ASP A 29 -13.89 -8.20 -2.75
N THR A 30 -13.70 -9.15 -1.84
CA THR A 30 -14.75 -10.07 -1.44
C THR A 30 -15.95 -9.32 -0.85
N GLY A 31 -15.72 -8.33 0.01
CA GLY A 31 -16.79 -7.54 0.64
C GLY A 31 -17.57 -6.68 -0.35
N SER A 32 -16.92 -6.15 -1.39
CA SER A 32 -17.57 -5.43 -2.50
C SER A 32 -18.42 -6.38 -3.33
N TYR A 33 -17.91 -7.58 -3.63
CA TYR A 33 -18.64 -8.60 -4.38
C TYR A 33 -19.86 -9.11 -3.61
N THR A 34 -19.71 -9.47 -2.32
CA THR A 34 -20.80 -9.99 -1.48
C THR A 34 -21.71 -8.90 -0.91
N LYS A 35 -21.38 -7.62 -1.12
CA LYS A 35 -22.07 -6.46 -0.54
C LYS A 35 -22.11 -6.48 0.99
N GLU A 36 -21.08 -7.06 1.61
CA GLU A 36 -20.94 -7.14 3.07
C GLU A 36 -20.18 -5.93 3.62
N VAL A 37 -20.91 -4.84 3.88
CA VAL A 37 -20.33 -3.60 4.44
C VAL A 37 -19.55 -3.84 5.73
N ARG A 38 -19.99 -4.78 6.58
CA ARG A 38 -19.26 -5.14 7.82
C ARG A 38 -17.87 -5.70 7.55
N ARG A 39 -17.68 -6.42 6.45
CA ARG A 39 -16.39 -6.97 6.01
C ARG A 39 -15.46 -5.85 5.57
N ILE A 40 -15.96 -4.92 4.76
CA ILE A 40 -15.21 -3.72 4.34
C ILE A 40 -14.83 -2.88 5.57
N ALA A 41 -15.76 -2.66 6.50
CA ALA A 41 -15.47 -1.95 7.75
C ALA A 41 -14.40 -2.65 8.61
N ARG A 42 -14.34 -3.98 8.59
CA ARG A 42 -13.27 -4.74 9.26
C ARG A 42 -11.92 -4.49 8.58
N ALA A 43 -11.85 -4.55 7.25
CA ALA A 43 -10.65 -4.24 6.47
C ALA A 43 -10.12 -2.83 6.76
N VAL A 44 -11.01 -1.83 6.80
CA VAL A 44 -10.65 -0.44 7.14
C VAL A 44 -10.07 -0.35 8.56
N ARG A 45 -10.65 -1.03 9.56
CA ARG A 45 -10.10 -1.05 10.93
C ARG A 45 -8.72 -1.70 11.00
N LEU A 46 -8.50 -2.81 10.27
CA LEU A 46 -7.19 -3.47 10.22
C LEU A 46 -6.11 -2.53 9.66
N THR A 47 -6.48 -1.69 8.69
CA THR A 47 -5.59 -0.68 8.09
C THR A 47 -5.08 0.33 9.13
N ILE A 48 -5.92 0.73 10.09
CA ILE A 48 -5.50 1.64 11.17
C ILE A 48 -4.40 1.03 12.04
N GLY A 49 -4.42 -0.29 12.25
CA GLY A 49 -3.36 -1.00 12.98
C GLY A 49 -2.04 -1.07 12.22
N LEU A 50 -2.08 -1.03 10.89
CA LEU A 50 -0.90 -1.03 10.02
C LEU A 50 -0.35 0.36 9.74
N ARG A 51 -1.12 1.41 10.01
CA ARG A 51 -0.81 2.81 9.68
C ARG A 51 0.63 3.23 10.01
N ARG A 52 1.11 2.94 11.23
CA ARG A 52 2.49 3.28 11.68
C ARG A 52 3.60 2.45 11.02
N LYS A 53 3.25 1.37 10.34
CA LYS A 53 4.18 0.45 9.65
C LYS A 53 4.30 0.75 8.16
N LEU A 54 3.49 1.68 7.63
CA LEU A 54 3.51 2.06 6.23
C LEU A 54 4.80 2.83 5.91
N THR A 55 5.55 2.31 4.94
CA THR A 55 6.72 2.99 4.35
C THR A 55 6.40 3.36 2.91
N SER A 56 7.17 4.29 2.33
CA SER A 56 6.98 4.68 0.92
C SER A 56 7.09 3.47 -0.02
N SER A 57 8.12 2.63 0.18
CA SER A 57 8.33 1.40 -0.61
C SER A 57 7.15 0.42 -0.51
N VAL A 58 6.66 0.12 0.70
CA VAL A 58 5.52 -0.80 0.88
C VAL A 58 4.26 -0.24 0.21
N LEU A 59 4.04 1.07 0.31
CA LEU A 59 2.90 1.73 -0.28
C LEU A 59 2.96 1.69 -1.82
N THR A 60 4.11 2.00 -2.42
CA THR A 60 4.31 1.91 -3.88
C THR A 60 4.09 0.49 -4.38
N SER A 61 4.72 -0.52 -3.75
CA SER A 61 4.52 -1.92 -4.13
C SER A 61 3.06 -2.37 -3.98
N PHE A 62 2.33 -1.85 -2.99
CA PHE A 62 0.91 -2.13 -2.84
C PHE A 62 0.07 -1.51 -3.96
N LEU A 63 0.38 -0.28 -4.38
CA LEU A 63 -0.32 0.36 -5.50
C LEU A 63 -0.08 -0.38 -6.82
N ASP A 64 1.13 -0.86 -7.07
CA ASP A 64 1.45 -1.69 -8.25
C ASP A 64 0.71 -3.04 -8.26
N PHE A 65 0.45 -3.59 -7.07
CA PHE A 65 -0.33 -4.81 -6.91
C PHE A 65 -1.83 -4.57 -7.08
N ALA A 66 -2.37 -3.52 -6.44
CA ALA A 66 -3.80 -3.30 -6.32
C ALA A 66 -4.42 -2.58 -7.52
N LEU A 67 -3.64 -1.76 -8.23
CA LEU A 67 -4.12 -0.94 -9.34
C LEU A 67 -3.54 -1.44 -10.66
N VAL A 68 -4.29 -1.22 -11.74
CA VAL A 68 -3.78 -1.53 -13.08
C VAL A 68 -2.66 -0.52 -13.41
N PRO A 69 -1.43 -0.98 -13.74
CA PRO A 69 -0.36 -0.09 -14.14
C PRO A 69 -0.77 0.79 -15.33
N GLY A 70 -0.48 2.09 -15.26
CA GLY A 70 -0.87 3.06 -16.30
C GLY A 70 -2.33 3.53 -16.22
N SER A 71 -3.12 3.04 -15.26
CA SER A 71 -4.42 3.64 -14.95
C SER A 71 -4.27 5.04 -14.35
N GLU A 72 -5.32 5.87 -14.49
CA GLU A 72 -5.36 7.20 -13.85
C GLU A 72 -5.13 7.14 -12.33
N PRO A 73 -5.83 6.29 -11.54
CA PRO A 73 -5.60 6.22 -10.09
C PRO A 73 -4.17 5.79 -9.76
N HIS A 74 -3.60 4.84 -10.50
CA HIS A 74 -2.22 4.39 -10.28
C HIS A 74 -1.22 5.54 -10.50
N SER A 75 -1.33 6.24 -11.62
CA SER A 75 -0.44 7.35 -11.97
C SER A 75 -0.56 8.50 -10.97
N ARG A 76 -1.79 8.84 -10.57
CA ARG A 76 -2.08 9.89 -9.59
C ARG A 76 -1.52 9.55 -8.21
N LEU A 77 -1.78 8.35 -7.71
CA LEU A 77 -1.39 7.96 -6.35
C LEU A 77 0.12 7.76 -6.21
N SER A 78 0.76 7.21 -7.24
CA SER A 78 2.23 7.04 -7.28
C SER A 78 2.98 8.37 -7.22
N SER A 79 2.37 9.48 -7.66
CA SER A 79 2.97 10.82 -7.55
C SER A 79 3.10 11.33 -6.10
N PHE A 80 2.32 10.76 -5.17
CA PHE A 80 2.33 11.15 -3.76
C PHE A 80 3.25 10.30 -2.89
N THR A 81 3.73 9.16 -3.38
CA THR A 81 4.74 8.37 -2.69
C THR A 81 6.11 8.98 -2.99
N PRO A 82 6.82 9.57 -2.02
CA PRO A 82 8.15 10.07 -2.28
C PRO A 82 9.01 8.92 -2.78
N LYS A 83 9.62 9.08 -3.96
CA LYS A 83 10.65 8.16 -4.43
C LYS A 83 11.73 8.19 -3.35
N GLY A 84 11.80 7.13 -2.54
CA GLY A 84 12.83 7.01 -1.52
C GLY A 84 14.17 7.21 -2.20
N ASP A 85 15.00 8.07 -1.60
CA ASP A 85 16.36 8.44 -1.99
C ASP A 85 16.96 7.60 -3.12
N GLU A 86 17.13 8.25 -4.28
CA GLU A 86 18.27 8.17 -5.19
C GLU A 86 19.24 7.00 -4.96
N HIS A 87 18.80 5.76 -5.17
CA HIS A 87 19.61 4.58 -5.53
C HIS A 87 18.67 3.39 -5.74
N ASP A 88 17.84 3.46 -6.77
CA ASP A 88 17.35 2.25 -7.41
C ASP A 88 17.85 2.31 -8.84
N MET A 89 18.73 1.38 -9.19
CA MET A 89 19.20 1.21 -10.55
C MET A 89 17.95 0.96 -11.42
N GLU A 90 17.83 1.66 -12.54
CA GLU A 90 16.84 1.30 -13.56
C GLU A 90 17.23 -0.06 -14.12
N VAL A 91 16.76 -1.13 -13.48
CA VAL A 91 16.80 -2.47 -14.07
C VAL A 91 15.66 -2.50 -15.07
N ASP A 92 15.99 -2.37 -16.35
CA ASP A 92 15.09 -2.61 -17.49
C ASP A 92 14.43 -3.98 -17.31
N THR A 93 13.28 -3.99 -16.62
CA THR A 93 12.46 -5.17 -16.50
C THR A 93 11.44 -5.08 -17.62
N ALA A 94 11.80 -5.64 -18.76
CA ALA A 94 10.86 -5.94 -19.84
C ALA A 94 9.85 -6.99 -19.36
N THR A 95 8.92 -6.57 -18.50
CA THR A 95 7.84 -7.43 -18.01
C THR A 95 6.69 -7.33 -19.00
N SER A 96 6.69 -8.22 -19.99
CA SER A 96 5.48 -8.53 -20.75
C SER A 96 4.53 -9.29 -19.82
N ALA A 97 3.77 -8.56 -19.00
CA ALA A 97 2.66 -9.12 -18.25
C ALA A 97 1.48 -9.24 -19.22
N THR A 98 1.25 -10.46 -19.70
CA THR A 98 -0.06 -10.81 -20.28
C THR A 98 -1.08 -10.71 -19.14
N GLN A 99 -1.71 -9.54 -19.00
CA GLN A 99 -2.80 -9.38 -18.04
C GLN A 99 -4.05 -10.06 -18.59
N PRO A 100 -4.76 -10.86 -17.78
CA PRO A 100 -6.09 -11.32 -18.13
C PRO A 100 -7.00 -10.11 -18.34
N PRO A 101 -8.04 -10.22 -19.19
CA PRO A 101 -8.91 -9.11 -19.56
C PRO A 101 -9.42 -8.42 -18.30
N SER A 102 -9.25 -7.10 -18.29
CA SER A 102 -9.66 -6.13 -17.26
C SER A 102 -10.86 -6.62 -16.45
N LYS A 103 -10.59 -7.29 -15.33
CA LYS A 103 -11.58 -7.38 -14.26
C LYS A 103 -11.72 -5.95 -13.78
N ASN A 104 -12.88 -5.34 -13.99
CA ASN A 104 -13.16 -4.02 -13.44
C ASN A 104 -12.79 -4.05 -11.97
N LEU A 105 -11.74 -3.31 -11.60
CA LEU A 105 -11.33 -3.17 -10.21
C LEU A 105 -12.56 -2.67 -9.45
N PRO A 106 -12.96 -3.30 -8.32
CA PRO A 106 -14.09 -2.81 -7.57
C PRO A 106 -13.78 -1.37 -7.12
N SER A 107 -14.74 -0.49 -7.30
CA SER A 107 -14.63 0.92 -6.90
C SER A 107 -14.20 1.07 -5.44
N GLU A 108 -14.60 0.12 -4.57
CA GLU A 108 -14.24 0.09 -3.16
C GLU A 108 -12.73 -0.15 -2.93
N LEU A 109 -12.06 -0.96 -3.77
CA LEU A 109 -10.62 -1.18 -3.68
C LEU A 109 -9.84 0.03 -4.20
N GLU A 110 -10.34 0.70 -5.24
CA GLU A 110 -9.77 1.96 -5.69
C GLU A 110 -9.89 3.05 -4.60
N ILE A 111 -11.08 3.22 -4.02
CA ILE A 111 -11.31 4.14 -2.88
C ILE A 111 -10.39 3.81 -1.70
N TYR A 112 -10.15 2.52 -1.45
CA TYR A 112 -9.22 2.09 -0.42
C TYR A 112 -7.78 2.53 -0.71
N CYS A 113 -7.32 2.45 -1.96
CA CYS A 113 -6.01 2.95 -2.37
C CYS A 113 -5.85 4.46 -2.09
N TYR A 114 -6.89 5.27 -2.35
CA TYR A 114 -6.89 6.67 -1.95
C TYR A 114 -6.83 6.84 -0.43
N PHE A 115 -7.61 6.05 0.31
CA PHE A 115 -7.66 6.12 1.77
C PHE A 115 -6.31 5.80 2.42
N ILE A 116 -5.63 4.73 1.99
CA ILE A 116 -4.34 4.35 2.57
C ILE A 116 -3.23 5.35 2.24
N VAL A 117 -3.22 5.93 1.04
CA VAL A 117 -2.30 7.02 0.67
C VAL A 117 -2.55 8.26 1.52
N LEU A 118 -3.82 8.64 1.73
CA LEU A 118 -4.17 9.76 2.61
C LEU A 118 -3.69 9.53 4.05
N LEU A 119 -3.88 8.32 4.60
CA LEU A 119 -3.36 8.00 5.93
C LEU A 119 -1.84 8.16 6.02
N PHE A 120 -1.12 7.65 5.03
CA PHE A 120 0.34 7.78 4.95
C PHE A 120 0.77 9.24 4.89
N LEU A 121 0.15 10.06 4.04
CA LEU A 121 0.47 11.48 3.92
C LEU A 121 0.18 12.26 5.21
N ILE A 122 -0.94 11.96 5.89
CA ILE A 122 -1.27 12.59 7.18
C ILE A 122 -0.22 12.24 8.23
N ASP A 123 0.34 11.04 8.21
CA ASP A 123 1.38 10.64 9.17
C ASP A 123 2.72 11.29 8.93
N GLN A 124 3.08 11.54 7.67
CA GLN A 124 4.34 12.18 7.35
C GLN A 124 4.44 13.61 7.90
N LYS A 125 3.30 14.26 8.27
CA LYS A 125 3.21 15.55 8.99
C LYS A 125 4.31 16.56 8.65
N LYS A 126 4.75 16.65 7.39
CA LYS A 126 5.72 17.64 6.93
C LYS A 126 4.99 18.96 6.74
N TYR A 127 4.48 19.48 7.84
CA TYR A 127 4.17 20.90 7.95
C TYR A 127 5.53 21.59 7.90
N PRO A 128 5.76 22.55 6.99
CA PRO A 128 6.92 23.42 7.13
C PRO A 128 6.89 23.96 8.55
N GLU A 129 8.00 23.85 9.28
CA GLU A 129 8.13 24.52 10.57
C GLU A 129 7.70 25.97 10.34
N PHE A 130 6.61 26.37 11.00
CA PHE A 130 6.18 27.76 10.96
C PHE A 130 7.24 28.48 11.79
N THR A 131 8.34 28.88 11.18
CA THR A 131 9.27 29.83 11.79
C THR A 131 8.47 31.13 11.88
N PRO A 132 7.99 31.55 13.06
CA PRO A 132 7.44 32.89 13.17
C PRO A 132 8.54 33.83 12.70
N ALA A 133 8.22 34.66 11.71
CA ALA A 133 9.14 35.65 11.18
C ALA A 133 9.73 36.40 12.38
N ALA A 134 11.05 36.32 12.54
CA ALA A 134 11.76 37.07 13.55
C ALA A 134 11.45 38.55 13.31
N ASP A 135 10.81 39.20 14.29
CA ASP A 135 10.65 40.64 14.35
C ASP A 135 12.02 41.30 14.10
N SER A 136 12.08 42.16 13.09
CA SER A 136 13.20 43.08 12.80
C SER A 136 12.71 44.52 12.87
#